data_AF-A0A5Q2TJU8-F1
#
_entry.id   AF-A0A5Q2TJU8-F1
#
_cell.length_a   1.000
_cell.length_b   1.000
_cell.length_c   1.000
_cell.angle_alpha   90.00
_cell.angle_beta   90.00
_cell.angle_gamma   90.00
#
_symmetry.space_group_name_H-M   'P 1'
#
loop_
_entity.id
_entity.type
_entity.pdbx_description
1 polymer ?
#
loop_
_entity_poly.entity_id
_entity_poly.type
_entity_poly.pdbx_seq_one_letter_code
_entity_poly.pdbx_strand_id
1 'polypeptide(L)'
;MKKNPVIPFALIAVLGILAMIILSVVGLNEQEKIAGGDEEGETTEADPEALIQSCIGCHGGDLEGGSGPSLNDVHERLSVEEIESMIINGSENGNMPGGLVSNEEAAVLAEWLSEGQE
;
A
#
# COMPACT_ATOMS: atom_id res chain seq x y z
N MET A 1 22.53 -10.50 54.98
CA MET A 1 21.76 -10.42 53.72
C MET A 1 20.52 -9.57 53.93
N LYS A 2 20.51 -8.30 53.50
CA LYS A 2 19.32 -7.45 53.43
C LYS A 2 18.83 -7.50 51.99
N LYS A 3 18.00 -8.50 51.66
CA LYS A 3 17.41 -8.61 50.32
C LYS A 3 16.31 -7.56 50.23
N ASN A 4 16.63 -6.40 49.68
CA ASN A 4 15.67 -5.32 49.52
C ASN A 4 14.70 -5.72 48.40
N PRO A 5 13.40 -5.88 48.68
CA PRO A 5 12.45 -6.42 47.70
C PRO A 5 12.30 -5.53 46.45
N VAL A 6 12.81 -4.30 46.49
CA VAL A 6 12.84 -3.33 45.38
C VAL A 6 13.91 -3.65 44.33
N ILE A 7 15.00 -4.34 44.71
CA ILE A 7 16.11 -4.67 43.80
C ILE A 7 15.67 -5.51 42.57
N PRO A 8 14.87 -6.59 42.71
CA PRO A 8 14.40 -7.33 41.54
C PRO A 8 13.50 -6.50 40.63
N PHE A 9 12.65 -5.61 41.18
CA PHE A 9 11.79 -4.74 40.37
C PHE A 9 12.59 -3.68 39.60
N ALA A 10 13.61 -3.10 40.22
CA ALA A 10 14.49 -2.14 39.56
C ALA A 10 15.27 -2.77 38.40
N LEU A 11 15.70 -4.03 38.53
CA LEU A 11 16.40 -4.75 37.46
C LEU A 11 15.49 -5.04 36.25
N ILE A 12 14.23 -5.43 36.49
CA ILE A 12 13.25 -5.66 35.42
C ILE A 12 12.93 -4.35 34.68
N ALA A 13 12.75 -3.26 35.42
CA ALA A 13 12.47 -1.95 34.84
C ALA A 13 13.62 -1.46 33.94
N VAL A 14 14.87 -1.62 34.39
CA VAL A 14 16.06 -1.25 33.59
C VAL A 14 16.17 -2.14 32.36
N LEU A 15 15.92 -3.45 32.47
CA LEU A 15 15.93 -4.36 31.32
C LEU A 15 14.87 -3.98 30.27
N GLY A 16 13.67 -3.59 30.72
CA GLY A 16 12.59 -3.17 29.83
C GLY A 16 12.91 -1.87 29.09
N ILE A 17 13.46 -0.87 29.79
CA ILE A 17 13.88 0.40 29.18
C ILE A 17 15.01 0.17 28.16
N LEU A 18 15.96 -0.70 28.50
CA LEU A 18 17.09 -1.02 27.62
C LEU A 18 16.61 -1.80 26.37
N ALA A 19 15.66 -2.71 26.52
CA ALA A 19 15.02 -3.40 25.40
C ALA A 19 14.27 -2.44 24.47
N MET A 20 13.52 -1.47 25.02
CA MET A 20 12.83 -0.47 24.20
C MET A 20 13.81 0.38 23.37
N ILE A 21 14.91 0.82 23.97
CA ILE A 21 15.92 1.62 23.25
C ILE A 21 16.58 0.80 22.13
N ILE A 22 16.87 -0.48 22.36
CA ILE A 22 17.43 -1.36 21.33
C ILE A 22 16.43 -1.53 20.17
N LEU A 23 15.15 -1.80 20.47
CA LEU A 23 14.12 -1.94 19.45
C LEU A 23 13.92 -0.66 18.64
N SER A 24 13.99 0.53 19.27
CA SER A 24 13.95 1.80 18.55
C SER A 24 15.12 2.00 17.61
N VAL A 25 16.34 1.61 17.98
CA VAL A 25 17.53 1.75 17.11
C VAL A 25 17.50 0.75 15.94
N VAL A 26 17.01 -0.47 16.17
CA VAL A 26 16.79 -1.46 15.10
C VAL A 26 15.70 -0.98 14.13
N GLY A 27 14.62 -0.38 14.63
CA GLY A 27 13.56 0.19 13.79
C GLY A 27 14.04 1.34 12.89
N LEU A 28 14.91 2.21 13.40
CA LEU A 28 15.50 3.30 12.60
C LEU A 28 16.51 2.80 11.54
N ASN A 29 17.12 1.62 11.73
CA ASN A 29 18.07 1.04 10.78
C ASN A 29 17.36 0.23 9.68
N GLU A 30 16.13 -0.22 9.92
CA GLU A 30 15.28 -0.86 8.91
C GLU A 30 14.52 0.18 8.05
N GLN A 31 14.53 1.46 8.44
CA GLN A 31 13.93 2.56 7.65
C GLN A 31 14.66 2.86 6.33
N GLU A 32 15.91 2.45 6.17
CA GLU A 32 16.64 2.61 4.89
C GLU A 32 16.34 1.46 3.90
N LYS A 33 15.76 0.36 4.39
CA LYS A 33 15.20 -0.72 3.57
C LYS A 33 13.71 -0.52 3.26
N ILE A 34 13.05 0.40 3.94
CA ILE A 34 11.70 0.91 3.67
C ILE A 34 11.84 2.23 2.88
N ALA A 35 12.59 2.18 1.79
CA ALA A 35 12.56 3.18 0.72
C ALA A 35 12.09 2.56 -0.60
N GLY A 36 11.49 1.36 -0.51
CA GLY A 36 10.84 0.65 -1.59
C GLY A 36 10.08 -0.54 -1.03
N GLY A 37 8.76 -0.41 -0.93
CA GLY A 37 7.83 -1.47 -0.53
C GLY A 37 7.56 -1.57 0.98
N ASP A 38 6.27 -1.64 1.30
CA ASP A 38 5.67 -1.97 2.61
C ASP A 38 5.71 -0.87 3.69
N GLU A 39 4.89 0.15 3.48
CA GLU A 39 4.17 0.79 4.59
C GLU A 39 2.97 -0.11 4.97
N GLU A 40 3.15 -1.03 5.92
CA GLU A 40 2.05 -1.52 6.78
C GLU A 40 1.56 -0.34 7.64
N GLY A 41 0.85 0.58 7.01
CA GLY A 41 0.22 1.74 7.62
C GLY A 41 -1.27 1.68 7.38
N GLU A 42 -1.98 0.85 8.14
CA GLU A 42 -3.43 0.94 8.37
C GLU A 42 -4.23 1.46 7.16
N THR A 43 -4.09 0.81 6.00
CA THR A 43 -5.06 0.97 4.93
C THR A 43 -6.34 0.36 5.46
N THR A 44 -7.35 1.19 5.69
CA THR A 44 -8.73 0.73 5.81
C THR A 44 -9.03 -0.15 4.61
N GLU A 45 -8.88 -1.47 4.80
CA GLU A 45 -9.33 -2.63 4.02
C GLU A 45 -10.02 -2.26 2.69
N ALA A 46 -9.28 -1.66 1.78
CA ALA A 46 -9.77 -1.24 0.48
C ALA A 46 -9.51 -2.42 -0.43
N ASP A 47 -10.46 -3.36 -0.44
CA ASP A 47 -10.38 -4.57 -1.25
C ASP A 47 -10.30 -4.19 -2.74
N PRO A 48 -9.17 -4.43 -3.43
CA PRO A 48 -9.03 -4.07 -4.84
C PRO A 48 -10.07 -4.79 -5.72
N GLU A 49 -10.54 -5.97 -5.31
CA GLU A 49 -11.60 -6.72 -6.01
C GLU A 49 -12.97 -6.02 -5.90
N ALA A 50 -13.22 -5.28 -4.81
CA ALA A 50 -14.41 -4.47 -4.65
C ALA A 50 -14.31 -3.17 -5.46
N LEU A 51 -13.11 -2.57 -5.51
CA LEU A 51 -12.86 -1.31 -6.21
C LEU A 51 -12.88 -1.48 -7.74
N ILE A 52 -12.44 -2.64 -8.26
CA ILE A 52 -12.39 -2.91 -9.70
C ILE A 52 -13.77 -2.97 -10.35
N GLN A 53 -14.84 -3.12 -9.55
CA GLN A 53 -16.22 -3.09 -10.05
C GLN A 53 -16.55 -1.79 -10.82
N SER A 54 -15.92 -0.68 -10.45
CA SER A 54 -16.06 0.59 -11.15
C SER A 54 -15.33 0.63 -12.50
N CYS A 55 -14.42 -0.31 -12.76
CA CYS A 55 -13.54 -0.35 -13.92
C CYS A 55 -14.01 -1.37 -14.98
N ILE A 56 -14.50 -2.54 -14.54
CA ILE A 56 -14.89 -3.65 -15.43
C ILE A 56 -15.99 -3.27 -16.44
N GLY A 57 -16.84 -2.29 -16.09
CA GLY A 57 -17.93 -1.83 -16.96
C GLY A 57 -17.44 -1.28 -18.30
N CYS A 58 -16.22 -0.74 -18.35
CA CYS A 58 -15.57 -0.29 -19.58
C CYS A 58 -14.44 -1.23 -20.01
N HIS A 59 -13.70 -1.80 -19.06
CA HIS A 59 -12.47 -2.54 -19.32
C HIS A 59 -12.65 -4.06 -19.44
N GLY A 60 -13.88 -4.58 -19.41
CA GLY A 60 -14.13 -6.02 -19.51
C GLY A 60 -14.18 -6.68 -18.14
N GLY A 61 -14.88 -7.81 -18.05
CA GLY A 61 -15.11 -8.52 -16.78
C GLY A 61 -13.82 -9.06 -16.18
N ASP A 62 -12.92 -9.56 -17.04
CA ASP A 62 -11.59 -10.06 -16.70
C ASP A 62 -10.50 -9.05 -17.12
N LEU A 63 -10.87 -7.76 -17.20
CA LEU A 63 -10.00 -6.66 -17.61
C LEU A 63 -9.36 -6.83 -19.00
N GLU A 64 -9.94 -7.70 -19.83
CA GLU A 64 -9.44 -8.04 -21.17
C GLU A 64 -9.64 -6.94 -22.22
N GLY A 65 -10.34 -5.86 -21.83
CA GLY A 65 -10.72 -4.76 -22.69
C GLY A 65 -12.14 -4.93 -23.24
N GLY A 66 -12.77 -3.80 -23.54
CA GLY A 66 -14.13 -3.75 -24.08
C GLY A 66 -14.40 -2.40 -24.73
N SER A 67 -15.00 -1.49 -23.96
CA SER A 67 -15.13 -0.08 -24.37
C SER A 67 -13.84 0.70 -24.13
N GLY A 68 -13.11 0.34 -23.07
CA GLY A 68 -11.74 0.76 -22.79
C GLY A 68 -10.73 -0.31 -23.21
N PRO A 69 -9.43 0.03 -23.28
CA PRO A 69 -8.36 -0.92 -23.58
C PRO A 69 -8.22 -1.98 -22.48
N SER A 70 -7.52 -3.07 -22.79
CA SER A 70 -7.08 -4.07 -21.79
C SER A 70 -6.29 -3.41 -20.66
N LEU A 71 -6.50 -3.89 -19.43
CA LEU A 71 -5.69 -3.52 -18.27
C LEU A 71 -4.75 -4.66 -17.83
N ASN A 72 -4.90 -5.87 -18.37
CA ASN A 72 -4.04 -7.01 -18.01
C ASN A 72 -2.55 -6.75 -18.29
N ASP A 73 -2.26 -5.96 -19.33
CA ASP A 73 -0.92 -5.57 -19.78
C ASP A 73 -0.55 -4.14 -19.38
N VAL A 74 -1.33 -3.49 -18.50
CA VAL A 74 -1.12 -2.07 -18.17
C VAL A 74 0.23 -1.82 -17.49
N HIS A 75 0.67 -2.77 -16.66
CA HIS A 75 1.96 -2.74 -15.96
C HIS A 75 3.17 -2.75 -16.91
N GLU A 76 3.03 -3.31 -18.12
CA GLU A 76 4.09 -3.28 -19.13
C GLU A 76 4.17 -1.92 -19.85
N ARG A 77 3.07 -1.17 -19.83
CA ARG A 77 2.91 0.07 -20.61
C ARG A 77 3.07 1.33 -19.77
N LEU A 78 2.75 1.25 -18.48
CA LEU A 78 2.67 2.39 -17.57
C LEU A 78 3.27 2.04 -16.21
N SER A 79 3.88 3.03 -15.59
CA SER A 79 4.30 2.97 -14.19
C SER A 79 3.10 3.08 -13.23
N VAL A 80 3.29 2.70 -11.97
CA VAL A 80 2.28 2.81 -10.90
C VAL A 80 1.73 4.24 -10.83
N GLU A 81 2.61 5.24 -10.83
CA GLU A 81 2.23 6.64 -10.71
C GLU A 81 1.44 7.13 -11.93
N GLU A 82 1.74 6.60 -13.12
CA GLU A 82 0.98 6.90 -14.34
C GLU A 82 -0.40 6.25 -14.33
N ILE A 83 -0.52 5.03 -13.80
CA ILE A 83 -1.80 4.34 -13.63
C ILE A 83 -2.67 5.11 -12.62
N GLU A 84 -2.13 5.45 -11.46
CA GLU A 84 -2.82 6.24 -10.43
C GLU A 84 -3.30 7.58 -11.00
N SER A 85 -2.40 8.30 -11.67
CA SER A 85 -2.73 9.58 -12.29
C SER A 85 -3.83 9.45 -13.34
N MET A 86 -3.86 8.37 -14.13
CA MET A 86 -4.95 8.12 -15.06
C MET A 86 -6.27 7.75 -14.38
N ILE A 87 -6.24 7.05 -13.24
CA ILE A 87 -7.46 6.76 -12.47
C ILE A 87 -8.05 8.05 -11.88
N ILE A 88 -7.20 8.94 -11.37
CA ILE A 88 -7.61 10.22 -10.75
C ILE A 88 -8.07 11.22 -11.81
N ASN A 89 -7.28 11.40 -12.87
CA ASN A 89 -7.48 12.48 -13.85
C ASN A 89 -8.26 12.03 -15.09
N GLY A 90 -8.35 10.72 -15.33
CA GLY A 90 -8.87 10.15 -16.56
C GLY A 90 -7.83 10.11 -17.67
N SER A 91 -8.25 9.64 -18.85
CA SER A 91 -7.36 9.65 -20.03
C SER A 91 -7.32 11.03 -20.68
N GLU A 92 -6.15 11.42 -21.20
CA GLU A 92 -5.96 12.69 -21.90
C GLU A 92 -6.90 12.88 -23.09
N ASN A 93 -7.34 11.79 -23.70
CA ASN A 93 -8.27 11.78 -24.83
C ASN A 93 -9.74 11.90 -24.40
N GLY A 94 -10.03 11.95 -23.09
CA GLY A 94 -11.38 12.06 -22.54
C GLY A 94 -12.23 10.78 -22.64
N ASN A 95 -11.66 9.66 -23.10
CA ASN A 95 -12.37 8.38 -23.24
C ASN A 95 -12.55 7.64 -21.90
N MET A 96 -11.81 8.05 -20.88
CA MET A 96 -11.90 7.55 -19.51
C MET A 96 -12.09 8.76 -18.60
N PRO A 97 -13.22 8.87 -17.88
CA PRO A 97 -13.41 9.93 -16.90
C PRO A 97 -12.50 9.71 -15.69
N GLY A 98 -11.98 10.80 -15.11
CA GLY A 98 -11.27 10.76 -13.84
C GLY A 98 -12.21 10.79 -12.63
N GLY A 99 -11.66 10.50 -11.46
CA GLY A 99 -12.36 10.62 -10.17
C GLY A 99 -13.45 9.58 -9.95
N LEU A 100 -13.27 8.39 -10.54
CA LEU A 100 -14.20 7.25 -10.36
C LEU A 100 -14.11 6.64 -8.95
N VAL A 101 -12.96 6.79 -8.30
CA VAL A 101 -12.65 6.36 -6.93
C VAL A 101 -11.94 7.50 -6.20
N SER A 102 -11.79 7.39 -4.89
CA SER A 102 -10.97 8.32 -4.10
C SER A 102 -9.49 8.22 -4.46
N ASN A 103 -8.68 9.21 -4.08
CA ASN A 103 -7.24 9.20 -4.38
C ASN A 103 -6.55 8.04 -3.65
N GLU A 104 -6.97 7.76 -2.42
CA GLU A 104 -6.45 6.65 -1.63
C GLU A 104 -6.77 5.29 -2.29
N GLU A 105 -7.99 5.10 -2.79
CA GLU A 105 -8.38 3.90 -3.55
C GLU A 105 -7.68 3.81 -4.92
N ALA A 106 -7.40 4.96 -5.55
CA ALA A 106 -6.67 5.00 -6.82
C ALA A 106 -5.23 4.49 -6.67
N ALA A 107 -4.55 4.85 -5.58
CA ALA A 107 -3.22 4.35 -5.27
C ALA A 107 -3.22 2.83 -5.09
N VAL A 108 -4.18 2.29 -4.32
CA VAL A 108 -4.34 0.83 -4.11
C VAL A 108 -4.59 0.11 -5.44
N LEU A 109 -5.51 0.63 -6.27
CA LEU A 109 -5.78 0.04 -7.58
C LEU A 109 -4.58 0.12 -8.52
N ALA A 110 -3.82 1.21 -8.50
CA ALA A 110 -2.66 1.39 -9.35
C ALA A 110 -1.54 0.40 -9.01
N GLU A 111 -1.29 0.20 -7.71
CA GLU A 111 -0.32 -0.77 -7.23
C GLU A 111 -0.76 -2.19 -7.62
N TRP A 112 -2.02 -2.55 -7.37
CA TRP A 112 -2.58 -3.85 -7.75
C TRP A 112 -2.56 -4.12 -9.27
N LEU A 113 -2.82 -3.11 -10.10
CA LEU A 113 -2.73 -3.22 -11.56
C LEU A 113 -1.28 -3.33 -12.05
N SER A 114 -0.31 -2.82 -11.30
CA SER A 114 1.11 -2.86 -11.64
C SER A 114 1.76 -4.22 -11.39
N GLU A 115 1.21 -5.03 -10.49
CA GLU A 115 1.73 -6.37 -10.19
C GLU A 115 1.41 -7.39 -11.29
N GLY A 116 0.47 -7.05 -12.18
CA GLY A 116 0.00 -7.92 -13.24
C GLY A 116 -1.11 -8.87 -12.75
N GLN A 117 -2.15 -8.98 -13.57
CA GLN A 117 -3.31 -9.83 -13.31
C GLN A 117 -3.07 -11.17 -14.03
N GLU A 118 -2.79 -12.25 -13.29
CA GLU A 118 -2.58 -13.61 -13.84
C GLU A 118 -3.88 -14.29 -14.32
#